data_AF-A0A920MMK0-F1
#
_entry.id   AF-A0A920MMK0-F1
#
_cell.length_a   1.000
_cell.length_b   1.000
_cell.length_c   1.000
_cell.angle_alpha   90.00
_cell.angle_beta   90.00
_cell.angle_gamma   90.00
#
_symmetry.space_group_name_H-M   'P 1'
#
loop_
_entity.id
_entity.type
_entity.pdbx_description
1 polymer ?
#
loop_
_entity_poly.entity_id
_entity_poly.type
_entity_poly.pdbx_seq_one_letter_code
_entity_poly.pdbx_strand_id
1 'polypeptide(L)'
;MEFINNENSSDLTIVLNNKLWFRGKNQKQRAISERQKLYGNKGIVISKNESKSNKQMSSVFENPYELYDYTKQTPPHLRCFYEIVEHNSKLYFDIEYDNYCLLLTEVLQHLYSILKLLYNISPKKRIILSAHRYNKKSWHIIFPEYSISPEERKKLSKYLQTSAKSYVDWRVYNTNQPFRLCGSYKSIDFSSKLYLMDDNENKILDYDSNTFINTMVTQINPDAICIESKI
;
A
#
# COMPACT_ATOMS: atom_id res chain seq x y z
N MET A 1 -2.07 -28.60 8.44
CA MET A 1 -3.05 -27.50 8.29
C MET A 1 -4.15 -27.81 9.27
N GLU A 2 -4.22 -27.08 10.38
CA GLU A 2 -5.27 -27.26 11.38
C GLU A 2 -6.40 -26.25 11.13
N PHE A 3 -7.63 -26.75 11.06
CA PHE A 3 -8.83 -25.94 10.93
C PHE A 3 -9.52 -25.90 12.29
N ILE A 4 -9.59 -24.73 12.90
CA ILE A 4 -10.46 -24.52 14.06
C ILE A 4 -11.79 -24.02 13.51
N ASN A 5 -12.74 -24.94 13.34
CA ASN A 5 -14.11 -24.62 12.94
C ASN A 5 -14.86 -24.13 14.18
N ASN A 6 -15.21 -22.84 14.21
CA ASN A 6 -16.33 -22.39 15.04
C ASN A 6 -17.61 -22.67 14.24
N GLU A 7 -18.45 -23.55 14.79
CA GLU A 7 -19.73 -23.90 14.19
C GLU A 7 -20.62 -22.65 14.12
N ASN A 8 -21.11 -22.39 12.89
CA ASN A 8 -21.87 -21.24 12.41
C ASN A 8 -21.07 -20.00 11.94
N SER A 9 -21.14 -19.76 10.62
CA SER A 9 -20.83 -18.54 9.86
C SER A 9 -19.48 -18.47 9.13
N SER A 10 -19.47 -17.64 8.08
CA SER A 10 -18.49 -17.43 7.01
C SER A 10 -17.06 -17.04 7.41
N ASP A 11 -16.73 -17.10 8.70
CA ASP A 11 -15.57 -16.46 9.29
C ASP A 11 -14.64 -17.51 9.88
N LEU A 12 -13.44 -17.62 9.28
CA LEU A 12 -12.45 -18.66 9.59
C LEU A 12 -11.20 -18.03 10.20
N THR A 13 -10.49 -18.81 11.01
CA THR A 13 -9.15 -18.50 11.48
C THR A 13 -8.23 -19.61 11.00
N ILE A 14 -7.12 -19.25 10.34
CA ILE A 14 -6.22 -20.18 9.67
C ILE A 14 -4.80 -19.87 10.12
N VAL A 15 -4.01 -20.88 10.47
CA VAL A 15 -2.58 -20.70 10.71
C VAL A 15 -1.81 -21.09 9.45
N LEU A 16 -1.06 -20.14 8.88
CA LEU A 16 -0.19 -20.36 7.71
C LEU A 16 1.21 -19.86 8.04
N ASN A 17 2.22 -20.72 7.90
CA ASN A 17 3.63 -20.40 8.19
C ASN A 17 3.80 -19.71 9.55
N ASN A 18 3.23 -20.31 10.60
CA ASN A 18 3.24 -19.78 11.97
C ASN A 18 2.59 -18.39 12.15
N LYS A 19 1.79 -17.94 11.18
CA LYS A 19 1.00 -16.71 11.28
C LYS A 19 -0.49 -16.97 11.28
N LEU A 20 -1.19 -16.28 12.17
CA LEU A 20 -2.64 -16.33 12.31
C LEU A 20 -3.29 -15.43 11.25
N TRP A 21 -4.12 -16.02 10.40
CA TRP A 21 -4.86 -15.35 9.34
C TRP A 21 -6.36 -15.41 9.62
N PHE A 22 -7.01 -14.27 9.62
CA PHE A 22 -8.45 -14.13 9.69
C PHE A 22 -9.00 -14.12 8.27
N ARG A 23 -10.00 -14.95 7.98
CA ARG A 23 -10.71 -15.02 6.69
C ARG A 23 -12.20 -14.86 6.92
N GLY A 24 -12.92 -14.35 5.93
CA GLY A 24 -14.38 -14.19 5.98
C GLY A 24 -14.82 -12.73 6.03
N LYS A 25 -16.06 -12.51 6.47
CA LYS A 25 -16.60 -11.17 6.70
C LYS A 25 -15.78 -10.54 7.84
N ASN A 26 -15.57 -9.22 7.77
CA ASN A 26 -14.85 -8.45 8.79
C ASN A 26 -13.39 -8.88 9.06
N GLN A 27 -12.76 -9.64 8.16
CA GLN A 27 -11.39 -10.15 8.33
C GLN A 27 -10.36 -9.05 8.68
N LYS A 28 -10.48 -7.86 8.08
CA LYS A 28 -9.65 -6.69 8.42
C LYS A 28 -9.88 -6.21 9.84
N GLN A 29 -11.15 -6.05 10.24
CA GLN A 29 -11.49 -5.57 11.58
C GLN A 29 -11.00 -6.52 12.66
N ARG A 30 -11.09 -7.84 12.42
CA ARG A 30 -10.53 -8.86 13.32
C ARG A 30 -9.02 -8.72 13.47
N ALA A 31 -8.30 -8.52 12.37
CA ALA A 31 -6.86 -8.26 12.41
C ALA A 31 -6.53 -6.94 13.14
N ILE A 32 -7.29 -5.87 12.91
CA ILE A 32 -7.13 -4.60 13.61
C ILE A 32 -7.33 -4.77 15.13
N SER A 33 -8.39 -5.47 15.55
CA SER A 33 -8.65 -5.77 16.95
C SER A 33 -7.55 -6.63 17.58
N GLU A 34 -7.03 -7.62 16.84
CA GLU A 34 -5.92 -8.45 17.31
C GLU A 34 -4.61 -7.63 17.45
N ARG A 35 -4.34 -6.72 16.49
CA ARG A 35 -3.20 -5.79 16.58
C ARG A 35 -3.30 -4.92 17.82
N GLN A 36 -4.49 -4.35 18.09
CA GLN A 36 -4.73 -3.54 19.28
C GLN A 36 -4.48 -4.32 20.57
N LYS A 37 -4.94 -5.56 20.62
CA LYS A 37 -4.76 -6.45 21.78
C LYS A 37 -3.30 -6.84 22.02
N LEU A 38 -2.57 -7.23 20.98
CA LEU A 38 -1.20 -7.75 21.11
C LEU A 38 -0.14 -6.65 21.19
N TYR A 39 -0.34 -5.58 20.43
CA TYR A 39 0.71 -4.59 20.15
C TYR A 39 0.27 -3.14 20.39
N GLY A 40 -0.95 -2.89 20.87
CA GLY A 40 -1.46 -1.52 21.09
C GLY A 40 -1.60 -0.78 19.76
N ASN A 41 -0.96 0.38 19.59
CA ASN A 41 -0.87 1.08 18.30
C ASN A 41 0.37 0.68 17.47
N LYS A 42 1.17 -0.27 17.99
CA LYS A 42 2.31 -0.86 17.29
C LYS A 42 1.82 -2.07 16.48
N GLY A 43 2.66 -2.58 15.58
CA GLY A 43 2.29 -3.67 14.67
C GLY A 43 1.59 -3.21 13.39
N ILE A 44 1.49 -4.14 12.44
CA ILE A 44 1.10 -3.88 11.06
C ILE A 44 0.01 -4.86 10.66
N VAL A 45 -1.13 -4.34 10.18
CA VAL A 45 -2.18 -5.17 9.58
C VAL A 45 -1.91 -5.34 8.10
N ILE A 46 -1.81 -6.61 7.67
CA ILE A 46 -1.62 -6.99 6.28
C ILE A 46 -2.82 -7.79 5.82
N SER A 47 -3.43 -7.37 4.72
CA SER A 47 -4.34 -8.19 3.93
C SER A 47 -3.57 -8.97 2.86
N LYS A 48 -4.07 -10.16 2.54
CA LYS A 48 -3.63 -10.98 1.43
C LYS A 48 -4.83 -11.49 0.66
N ASN A 49 -4.78 -11.43 -0.66
CA ASN A 49 -5.73 -12.14 -1.50
C ASN A 49 -5.23 -13.57 -1.76
N GLU A 50 -6.14 -14.54 -1.72
CA GLU A 50 -5.86 -15.89 -2.18
C GLU A 50 -5.50 -15.87 -3.67
N SER A 51 -4.51 -16.65 -4.10
CA SER A 51 -4.10 -16.70 -5.51
C SER A 51 -5.26 -17.14 -6.38
N LYS A 52 -5.46 -16.45 -7.52
CA LYS A 52 -6.59 -16.66 -8.45
C LYS A 52 -7.97 -16.53 -7.81
N SER A 53 -8.07 -15.75 -6.72
CA SER A 53 -9.29 -15.59 -5.95
C SER A 53 -9.43 -14.14 -5.45
N ASN A 54 -10.68 -13.73 -5.24
CA ASN A 54 -11.01 -12.47 -4.57
C ASN A 54 -11.20 -12.65 -3.06
N LYS A 55 -11.07 -13.88 -2.55
CA LYS A 55 -11.12 -14.16 -1.12
C LYS A 55 -9.91 -13.51 -0.45
N GLN A 56 -10.20 -12.72 0.58
CA GLN A 56 -9.20 -12.01 1.35
C GLN A 56 -9.05 -12.62 2.73
N MET A 57 -7.84 -12.54 3.25
CA MET A 57 -7.50 -12.83 4.62
C MET A 57 -6.61 -11.71 5.15
N SER A 58 -6.60 -11.46 6.47
CA SER A 58 -5.66 -10.52 7.10
C SER A 58 -4.97 -11.16 8.26
N SER A 59 -3.76 -10.67 8.51
CA SER A 59 -2.93 -11.04 9.63
C SER A 59 -2.32 -9.79 10.24
N VAL A 60 -1.67 -9.97 11.38
CA VAL A 60 -0.93 -8.95 12.09
C VAL A 60 0.52 -9.38 12.21
N PHE A 61 1.42 -8.44 11.92
CA PHE A 61 2.85 -8.58 12.13
C PHE A 61 3.27 -7.63 13.25
N GLU A 62 4.18 -8.08 14.12
CA GLU A 62 4.64 -7.28 15.26
C GLU A 62 5.41 -6.04 14.79
N ASN A 63 6.24 -6.23 13.76
CA ASN A 63 7.12 -5.21 13.23
C ASN A 63 7.36 -5.44 11.72
N PRO A 64 7.85 -4.42 10.99
CA PRO A 64 7.98 -4.52 9.54
C PRO A 64 9.11 -5.45 9.06
N TYR A 65 10.10 -5.75 9.92
CA TYR A 65 11.16 -6.72 9.60
C TYR A 65 10.62 -8.15 9.58
N GLU A 66 9.79 -8.49 10.55
CA GLU A 66 9.08 -9.78 10.57
C GLU A 66 8.24 -9.99 9.31
N LEU A 67 7.53 -8.93 8.88
CA LEU A 67 6.80 -8.95 7.62
C LEU A 67 7.73 -9.16 6.43
N TYR A 68 8.87 -8.46 6.36
CA TYR A 68 9.85 -8.62 5.28
C TYR A 68 10.29 -10.09 5.16
N ASP A 69 10.70 -10.71 6.27
CA ASP A 69 11.14 -12.11 6.30
C ASP A 69 10.02 -13.05 5.84
N TYR A 70 8.80 -12.82 6.32
CA TYR A 70 7.62 -13.59 5.89
C TYR A 70 7.36 -13.47 4.38
N THR A 71 7.49 -12.26 3.82
CA THR A 71 7.32 -12.07 2.36
C THR A 71 8.40 -12.77 1.55
N LYS A 72 9.66 -12.78 2.04
CA LYS A 72 10.78 -13.47 1.37
C LYS A 72 10.60 -14.98 1.37
N GLN A 73 10.13 -15.55 2.48
CA GLN A 73 9.82 -16.98 2.60
C GLN A 73 8.60 -17.41 1.78
N THR A 74 7.67 -16.48 1.52
CA THR A 74 6.49 -16.76 0.68
C THR A 74 6.91 -16.92 -0.80
N PRO A 75 6.47 -17.97 -1.52
CA PRO A 75 6.75 -18.11 -2.95
C PRO A 75 6.26 -16.88 -3.76
N PRO A 76 7.03 -16.37 -4.74
CA PRO A 76 6.70 -15.13 -5.45
C PRO A 76 5.26 -15.07 -5.98
N HIS A 77 4.79 -16.12 -6.64
CA HIS A 77 3.44 -16.21 -7.21
C HIS A 77 2.30 -16.20 -6.17
N LEU A 78 2.60 -16.31 -4.87
CA LEU A 78 1.65 -16.24 -3.75
C LEU A 78 1.74 -14.91 -2.98
N ARG A 79 2.67 -14.02 -3.34
CA ARG A 79 2.86 -12.72 -2.69
C ARG A 79 1.80 -11.72 -3.15
N CYS A 80 0.58 -11.84 -2.63
CA CYS A 80 -0.52 -10.91 -2.93
C CYS A 80 -0.82 -10.05 -1.70
N PHE A 81 0.22 -9.40 -1.13
CA PHE A 81 0.15 -8.70 0.15
C PHE A 81 -0.16 -7.21 -0.02
N TYR A 82 -0.96 -6.71 0.90
CA TYR A 82 -1.40 -5.33 0.99
C TYR A 82 -1.32 -4.86 2.44
N GLU A 83 -0.67 -3.73 2.71
CA GLU A 83 -0.80 -3.06 4.00
C GLU A 83 -2.16 -2.37 4.11
N ILE A 84 -2.71 -2.35 5.32
CA ILE A 84 -3.96 -1.66 5.60
C ILE A 84 -3.64 -0.28 6.19
N VAL A 85 -4.05 0.77 5.46
CA VAL A 85 -3.84 2.16 5.88
C VAL A 85 -4.95 2.60 6.83
N GLU A 86 -4.73 2.41 8.12
CA GLU A 86 -5.68 2.76 9.19
C GLU A 86 -5.60 4.24 9.60
N HIS A 87 -4.37 4.72 9.84
CA HIS A 87 -4.09 6.03 10.45
C HIS A 87 -3.35 6.94 9.48
N ASN A 88 -2.52 7.86 10.00
CA ASN A 88 -1.58 8.63 9.20
C ASN A 88 -0.77 7.69 8.31
N SER A 89 -0.40 8.17 7.13
CA SER A 89 0.50 7.48 6.22
C SER A 89 1.52 8.44 5.68
N LYS A 90 2.58 7.93 5.04
CA LYS A 90 3.33 8.71 4.06
C LYS A 90 2.37 9.31 3.04
N LEU A 91 2.71 10.47 2.49
CA LEU A 91 2.00 11.01 1.34
C LEU A 91 2.28 10.11 0.12
N TYR A 92 1.22 9.59 -0.51
CA TYR A 92 1.34 8.72 -1.67
C TYR A 92 0.29 9.05 -2.73
N PHE A 93 0.57 8.66 -3.97
CA PHE A 93 -0.34 8.75 -5.11
C PHE A 93 -0.37 7.42 -5.84
N ASP A 94 -1.57 6.94 -6.18
CA ASP A 94 -1.77 5.79 -7.05
C ASP A 94 -2.15 6.30 -8.45
N ILE A 95 -1.29 6.03 -9.42
CA ILE A 95 -1.40 6.48 -10.80
C ILE A 95 -1.79 5.27 -11.65
N GLU A 96 -2.86 5.40 -12.41
CA GLU A 96 -3.32 4.39 -13.37
C GLU A 96 -3.77 5.10 -14.65
N TYR A 97 -3.17 4.76 -15.80
CA TYR A 97 -3.52 5.35 -17.09
C TYR A 97 -3.54 4.29 -18.19
N ASP A 98 -4.65 4.20 -18.91
CA ASP A 98 -4.90 3.24 -19.98
C ASP A 98 -4.32 3.73 -21.33
N ASN A 99 -3.06 4.15 -21.32
CA ASN A 99 -2.24 4.40 -22.52
C ASN A 99 -0.75 4.47 -22.12
N TYR A 100 0.15 4.00 -22.97
CA TYR A 100 1.59 3.97 -22.67
C TYR A 100 2.29 5.33 -22.87
N CYS A 101 1.61 6.33 -23.44
CA CYS A 101 2.20 7.63 -23.75
C CYS A 101 2.41 8.56 -22.54
N LEU A 102 1.82 8.27 -21.39
CA LEU A 102 1.98 9.12 -20.21
C LEU A 102 3.41 9.02 -19.68
N LEU A 103 4.09 10.17 -19.56
CA LEU A 103 5.46 10.23 -19.07
C LEU A 103 5.49 10.47 -17.56
N LEU A 104 6.38 9.78 -16.85
CA LEU A 104 6.55 9.95 -15.41
C LEU A 104 6.91 11.39 -15.04
N THR A 105 7.71 12.07 -15.87
CA THR A 105 8.12 13.48 -15.66
C THR A 105 6.93 14.43 -15.65
N GLU A 106 5.98 14.26 -16.57
CA GLU A 106 4.75 15.06 -16.65
C GLU A 106 3.87 14.84 -15.41
N VAL A 107 3.72 13.57 -15.01
CA VAL A 107 2.99 13.21 -13.79
C VAL A 107 3.63 13.87 -12.57
N LEU A 108 4.94 13.74 -12.41
CA LEU A 108 5.66 14.32 -11.27
C LEU A 108 5.56 15.84 -11.23
N GLN A 109 5.71 16.51 -12.38
CA GLN A 109 5.58 17.96 -12.46
C GLN A 109 4.20 18.42 -12.01
N HIS A 110 3.13 17.76 -12.49
CA HIS A 110 1.78 18.11 -12.08
C HIS A 110 1.52 17.80 -10.60
N LEU A 111 1.97 16.66 -10.09
CA LEU A 111 1.87 16.34 -8.67
C LEU A 111 2.59 17.38 -7.80
N TYR A 112 3.78 17.84 -8.20
CA TYR A 112 4.51 18.89 -7.49
C TYR A 112 3.76 20.22 -7.48
N SER A 113 3.12 20.60 -8.58
CA SER A 113 2.26 21.79 -8.62
C SER A 113 1.07 21.66 -7.66
N ILE A 114 0.41 20.49 -7.61
CA ILE A 114 -0.69 20.22 -6.66
C ILE A 114 -0.19 20.32 -5.22
N LEU A 115 0.95 19.70 -4.90
CA LEU A 115 1.51 19.73 -3.55
C LEU A 115 1.95 21.13 -3.12
N LYS A 116 2.51 21.91 -4.04
CA LYS A 116 2.86 23.31 -3.81
C LYS A 116 1.61 24.15 -3.57
N LEU A 117 0.54 23.94 -4.34
CA LEU A 117 -0.71 24.69 -4.20
C LEU A 117 -1.43 24.37 -2.89
N LEU A 118 -1.65 23.09 -2.58
CA LEU A 118 -2.48 22.66 -1.45
C LEU A 118 -1.75 22.77 -0.11
N TYR A 119 -0.46 22.45 -0.10
CA TYR A 119 0.31 22.27 1.14
C TYR A 119 1.53 23.20 1.23
N ASN A 120 1.88 23.93 0.15
CA ASN A 120 3.10 24.74 0.06
C ASN A 120 4.40 23.96 0.30
N ILE A 121 4.43 22.69 -0.13
CA ILE A 121 5.60 21.82 0.00
C ILE A 121 6.31 21.61 -1.33
N SER A 122 7.55 21.12 -1.27
CA SER A 122 8.35 20.77 -2.45
C SER A 122 9.18 19.54 -2.11
N PRO A 123 8.69 18.32 -2.45
CA PRO A 123 9.39 17.08 -2.12
C PRO A 123 10.78 17.00 -2.76
N LYS A 124 11.76 16.51 -1.98
CA LYS A 124 13.13 16.30 -2.44
C LYS A 124 13.42 14.82 -2.68
N LYS A 125 12.73 13.95 -1.95
CA LYS A 125 12.82 12.49 -2.07
C LYS A 125 11.50 11.92 -2.55
N ARG A 126 11.58 10.86 -3.36
CA ARG A 126 10.44 10.07 -3.79
C ARG A 126 10.83 8.60 -3.87
N ILE A 127 9.83 7.74 -3.76
CA ILE A 127 9.93 6.31 -4.01
C ILE A 127 8.90 6.00 -5.09
N ILE A 128 9.33 5.33 -6.15
CA ILE A 128 8.48 4.96 -7.28
C ILE A 128 8.35 3.46 -7.29
N LEU A 129 7.11 2.98 -7.19
CA LEU A 129 6.77 1.58 -7.43
C LEU A 129 5.99 1.48 -8.73
N SER A 130 6.31 0.52 -9.59
CA SER A 130 5.64 0.35 -10.88
C SER A 130 5.15 -1.07 -11.11
N ALA A 131 3.97 -1.17 -11.73
CA ALA A 131 3.42 -2.42 -12.23
C ALA A 131 2.92 -2.24 -13.68
N HIS A 132 3.73 -1.57 -14.51
CA HIS A 132 3.42 -1.32 -15.92
C HIS A 132 3.06 -2.58 -16.68
N ARG A 133 2.11 -2.43 -17.60
CA ARG A 133 1.73 -3.41 -18.61
C ARG A 133 1.86 -2.77 -19.98
N TYR A 134 1.80 -3.59 -21.02
CA TYR A 134 1.88 -3.13 -22.40
C TYR A 134 0.84 -2.05 -22.74
N ASN A 135 -0.34 -2.09 -22.11
CA ASN A 135 -1.45 -1.15 -22.34
C ASN A 135 -1.75 -0.22 -21.16
N LYS A 136 -0.98 -0.29 -20.07
CA LYS A 136 -1.29 0.43 -18.84
C LYS A 136 -0.03 0.92 -18.15
N LYS A 137 0.06 2.25 -17.95
CA LYS A 137 1.00 2.84 -17.00
C LYS A 137 0.39 2.79 -15.61
N SER A 138 1.21 2.40 -14.64
CA SER A 138 0.82 2.26 -13.25
C SER A 138 2.01 2.56 -12.37
N TRP A 139 1.87 3.58 -11.52
CA TRP A 139 2.88 3.95 -10.53
C TRP A 139 2.21 4.13 -9.18
N HIS A 140 2.86 3.67 -8.11
CA HIS A 140 2.65 4.27 -6.80
C HIS A 140 3.83 5.20 -6.54
N ILE A 141 3.54 6.48 -6.31
CA ILE A 141 4.54 7.51 -6.02
C ILE A 141 4.40 7.87 -4.54
N ILE A 142 5.46 7.69 -3.76
CA ILE A 142 5.47 7.91 -2.31
C ILE A 142 6.48 9.00 -2.00
N PHE A 143 6.08 9.99 -1.20
CA PHE A 143 6.94 11.06 -0.71
C PHE A 143 7.25 10.83 0.77
N PRO A 144 8.38 10.17 1.11
CA PRO A 144 8.64 9.69 2.47
C PRO A 144 8.89 10.79 3.50
N GLU A 145 9.20 12.00 3.03
CA GLU A 145 9.44 13.18 3.87
C GLU A 145 8.17 13.78 4.47
N TYR A 146 6.99 13.32 4.03
CA TYR A 146 5.70 13.89 4.44
C TYR A 146 4.76 12.81 4.92
N SER A 147 4.00 13.12 5.97
CA SER A 147 2.87 12.31 6.42
C SER A 147 1.56 13.05 6.24
N ILE A 148 0.49 12.32 5.94
CA ILE A 148 -0.85 12.84 5.71
C ILE A 148 -1.85 12.09 6.60
N SER A 149 -2.76 12.84 7.25
CA SER A 149 -3.81 12.29 8.10
C SER A 149 -4.98 11.72 7.27
N PRO A 150 -5.84 10.84 7.84
CA PRO A 150 -7.03 10.36 7.17
C PRO A 150 -7.96 11.48 6.66
N GLU A 151 -8.11 12.55 7.43
CA GLU A 151 -8.94 13.71 7.10
C GLU A 151 -8.36 14.46 5.89
N GLU A 152 -7.05 14.70 5.90
CA GLU A 152 -6.34 15.36 4.81
C GLU A 152 -6.32 14.50 3.54
N ARG A 153 -6.18 13.18 3.65
CA ARG A 153 -6.31 12.26 2.50
C ARG A 153 -7.68 12.38 1.84
N LYS A 154 -8.76 12.53 2.61
CA LYS A 154 -10.10 12.74 2.06
C LYS A 154 -10.23 14.07 1.33
N LYS A 155 -9.61 15.15 1.85
CA LYS A 155 -9.57 16.44 1.15
C LYS A 155 -8.78 16.33 -0.16
N LEU A 156 -7.60 15.72 -0.12
CA LEU A 156 -6.76 15.46 -1.29
C LEU A 156 -7.52 14.65 -2.36
N SER A 157 -8.19 13.58 -1.94
CA SER A 157 -9.03 12.74 -2.82
C SER A 157 -10.08 13.55 -3.58
N LYS A 158 -10.82 14.44 -2.90
CA LYS A 158 -11.82 15.32 -3.53
C LYS A 158 -11.18 16.26 -4.55
N TYR A 159 -10.01 16.81 -4.24
CA TYR A 159 -9.29 17.68 -5.16
C TYR A 159 -8.77 16.91 -6.38
N LEU A 160 -8.23 15.71 -6.19
CA LEU A 160 -7.72 14.86 -7.28
C LEU A 160 -8.85 14.39 -8.21
N GLN A 161 -10.05 14.19 -7.67
CA GLN A 161 -11.23 13.84 -8.46
C GLN A 161 -11.57 14.89 -9.53
N THR A 162 -11.22 16.16 -9.33
CA THR A 162 -11.48 17.23 -10.29
C THR A 162 -10.24 17.60 -11.11
N SER A 163 -9.07 17.67 -10.47
CA SER A 163 -7.83 18.17 -11.07
C SER A 163 -7.00 17.11 -11.81
N ALA A 164 -7.10 15.83 -11.42
CA ALA A 164 -6.18 14.79 -11.88
C ALA A 164 -6.86 13.43 -12.12
N LYS A 165 -8.19 13.39 -12.20
CA LYS A 165 -8.99 12.16 -12.34
C LYS A 165 -8.65 11.31 -13.57
N SER A 166 -8.08 11.91 -14.60
CA SER A 166 -7.72 11.20 -15.84
C SER A 166 -6.62 10.17 -15.62
N TYR A 167 -5.77 10.32 -14.60
CA TYR A 167 -4.63 9.41 -14.37
C TYR A 167 -4.35 9.09 -12.90
N VAL A 168 -4.92 9.80 -11.93
CA VAL A 168 -4.81 9.47 -10.49
C VAL A 168 -6.05 8.70 -10.04
N ASP A 169 -5.85 7.53 -9.41
CA ASP A 169 -6.97 6.83 -8.76
C ASP A 169 -7.31 7.51 -7.43
N TRP A 170 -8.16 8.53 -7.49
CA TRP A 170 -8.65 9.26 -6.31
C TRP A 170 -9.52 8.42 -5.37
N ARG A 171 -9.89 7.18 -5.74
CA ARG A 171 -10.74 6.31 -4.89
C ARG A 171 -9.93 5.55 -3.85
N VAL A 172 -8.60 5.58 -3.89
CA VAL A 172 -7.73 4.82 -2.97
C VAL A 172 -7.36 5.59 -1.69
N TYR A 173 -8.17 6.58 -1.29
CA TYR A 173 -7.94 7.41 -0.10
C TYR A 173 -9.03 7.20 0.96
N ASN A 174 -9.55 5.97 1.05
CA ASN A 174 -10.57 5.57 2.03
C ASN A 174 -9.95 5.04 3.33
N THR A 175 -10.76 4.95 4.38
CA THR A 175 -10.37 4.30 5.64
C THR A 175 -10.08 2.81 5.39
N ASN A 176 -9.01 2.29 6.01
CA ASN A 176 -8.57 0.89 5.88
C ASN A 176 -8.30 0.47 4.43
N GLN A 177 -7.83 1.43 3.62
CA GLN A 177 -7.43 1.21 2.25
C GLN A 177 -6.32 0.14 2.19
N PRO A 178 -6.48 -0.93 1.40
CA PRO A 178 -5.38 -1.82 1.08
C PRO A 178 -4.42 -1.13 0.09
N PHE A 179 -3.15 -1.01 0.47
CA PHE A 179 -2.07 -0.53 -0.38
C PHE A 179 -1.10 -1.68 -0.66
N ARG A 180 -0.82 -1.98 -1.93
CA ARG A 180 -0.05 -3.17 -2.30
C ARG A 180 1.43 -3.01 -1.95
N LEU A 181 2.01 -4.03 -1.33
CA LEU A 181 3.42 -4.02 -0.94
C LEU A 181 4.37 -4.19 -2.14
N CYS A 182 5.55 -3.60 -2.07
CA CYS A 182 6.62 -3.83 -3.03
C CYS A 182 6.95 -5.33 -3.14
N GLY A 183 7.12 -5.82 -4.37
CA GLY A 183 7.33 -7.23 -4.67
C GLY A 183 6.07 -8.10 -4.68
N SER A 184 4.88 -7.52 -4.43
CA SER A 184 3.60 -8.23 -4.45
C SER A 184 2.83 -8.08 -5.77
N TYR A 185 1.93 -9.02 -6.02
CA TYR A 185 1.09 -9.16 -7.22
C TYR A 185 -0.39 -8.84 -6.90
N LYS A 186 -1.19 -8.52 -7.92
CA LYS A 186 -2.66 -8.65 -7.86
C LYS A 186 -3.00 -10.15 -7.96
N SER A 187 -3.98 -10.63 -7.19
CA SER A 187 -4.25 -12.08 -7.05
C SER A 187 -4.62 -12.80 -8.34
N ILE A 188 -5.22 -12.10 -9.29
CA ILE A 188 -5.66 -12.65 -10.58
C ILE A 188 -4.64 -12.37 -11.70
N ASP A 189 -3.49 -11.78 -11.40
CA ASP A 189 -2.57 -11.30 -12.42
C ASP A 189 -1.09 -11.43 -12.04
N PHE A 190 -0.44 -12.44 -12.60
CA PHE A 190 0.98 -12.72 -12.37
C PHE A 190 1.94 -11.76 -13.11
N SER A 191 1.46 -10.97 -14.07
CA SER A 191 2.27 -9.94 -14.72
C SER A 191 2.36 -8.65 -13.88
N SER A 192 1.52 -8.55 -12.84
CA SER A 192 1.30 -7.31 -12.11
C SER A 192 2.25 -7.08 -10.94
N LYS A 193 3.40 -7.78 -10.85
CA LYS A 193 4.35 -7.57 -9.75
C LYS A 193 4.67 -6.08 -9.62
N LEU A 194 4.59 -5.58 -8.40
CA LEU A 194 4.95 -4.21 -8.07
C LEU A 194 6.46 -4.13 -7.85
N TYR A 195 7.18 -3.49 -8.78
CA TYR A 195 8.62 -3.33 -8.73
C TYR A 195 9.00 -1.99 -8.12
N LEU A 196 10.11 -1.95 -7.38
CA LEU A 196 10.79 -0.71 -7.05
C LEU A 196 11.53 -0.20 -8.29
N MET A 197 11.44 1.11 -8.52
CA MET A 197 12.04 1.77 -9.68
C MET A 197 13.03 2.86 -9.23
N ASP A 198 14.07 3.08 -10.01
CA ASP A 198 14.87 4.31 -9.94
C ASP A 198 14.19 5.48 -10.69
N ASP A 199 14.81 6.64 -10.66
CA ASP A 199 14.30 7.84 -11.34
C ASP A 199 14.35 7.77 -12.87
N ASN A 200 15.08 6.81 -13.43
CA ASN A 200 15.17 6.54 -14.86
C ASN A 200 14.19 5.43 -15.30
N GLU A 201 13.25 5.04 -14.42
CA GLU A 201 12.32 3.94 -14.64
C GLU A 201 13.02 2.58 -14.85
N ASN A 202 14.22 2.38 -14.31
CA ASN A 202 14.86 1.06 -14.24
C ASN A 202 14.39 0.30 -13.00
N LYS A 203 14.18 -1.01 -13.16
CA LYS A 203 13.78 -1.89 -12.05
C LYS A 203 14.96 -2.12 -11.10
N ILE A 204 14.73 -1.88 -9.82
CA ILE A 204 15.64 -2.28 -8.75
C ILE A 204 15.24 -3.70 -8.31
N LEU A 205 16.06 -4.68 -8.65
CA LEU A 205 15.75 -6.10 -8.46
C LEU A 205 16.03 -6.59 -7.03
N ASP A 206 17.07 -6.05 -6.41
CA ASP A 206 17.52 -6.41 -5.08
C ASP A 206 17.45 -5.21 -4.15
N TYR A 207 16.80 -5.44 -3.01
CA TYR A 207 16.65 -4.46 -1.95
C TYR A 207 16.57 -5.14 -0.59
N ASP A 208 17.16 -4.48 0.40
CA ASP A 208 17.22 -4.91 1.79
C ASP A 208 15.88 -4.67 2.51
N SER A 209 15.84 -5.06 3.78
CA SER A 209 14.67 -4.82 4.64
C SER A 209 14.39 -3.33 4.78
N ASN A 210 15.39 -2.49 5.01
CA ASN A 210 15.19 -1.05 5.17
C ASN A 210 14.52 -0.41 3.95
N THR A 211 14.96 -0.79 2.76
CA THR A 211 14.37 -0.31 1.51
C THR A 211 12.92 -0.80 1.36
N PHE A 212 12.64 -2.07 1.66
CA PHE A 212 11.26 -2.57 1.68
C PHE A 212 10.37 -1.77 2.64
N ILE A 213 10.85 -1.52 3.86
CA ILE A 213 10.13 -0.75 4.89
C ILE A 213 9.89 0.70 4.43
N ASN A 214 10.88 1.30 3.77
CA ASN A 214 10.73 2.63 3.19
C ASN A 214 9.63 2.71 2.14
N THR A 215 9.34 1.62 1.42
CA THR A 215 8.22 1.55 0.46
C THR A 215 6.85 1.41 1.12
N MET A 216 6.78 1.04 2.40
CA MET A 216 5.52 0.92 3.13
C MET A 216 4.99 2.30 3.52
N VAL A 217 3.74 2.59 3.16
CA VAL A 217 3.12 3.89 3.43
C VAL A 217 2.67 4.03 4.89
N THR A 218 2.46 2.92 5.60
CA THR A 218 2.15 2.92 7.05
C THR A 218 3.37 3.15 7.94
N GLN A 219 4.58 2.96 7.42
CA GLN A 219 5.83 3.12 8.18
C GLN A 219 6.37 4.54 8.00
N ILE A 220 5.79 5.50 8.73
CA ILE A 220 6.13 6.92 8.65
C ILE A 220 7.53 7.16 9.26
N ASN A 221 8.35 7.93 8.57
CA ASN A 221 9.68 8.29 9.08
C ASN A 221 9.54 9.20 10.32
N PRO A 222 10.38 9.05 11.36
CA PRO A 222 10.29 9.88 12.57
C PRO A 222 10.40 11.39 12.31
N ASP A 223 11.10 11.78 11.24
CA ASP A 223 11.33 13.16 10.80
C ASP A 223 10.35 13.62 9.71
N ALA A 224 9.32 12.84 9.39
CA ALA A 224 8.33 13.21 8.39
C ALA A 224 7.50 14.42 8.84
N ILE A 225 7.30 15.37 7.93
CA ILE A 225 6.50 16.56 8.16
C ILE A 225 5.02 16.20 7.98
N CYS A 226 4.21 16.40 9.03
CA CYS A 226 2.76 16.26 8.90
C CYS A 226 2.19 17.44 8.11
N ILE A 227 1.51 17.14 7.00
CA ILE A 227 0.95 18.18 6.13
C ILE A 227 -0.52 18.43 6.47
N GLU A 228 -0.91 19.69 6.34
CA GLU A 228 -2.28 20.16 6.49
C GLU A 228 -2.61 21.11 5.33
N SER A 229 -3.79 20.96 4.73
CA SER A 229 -4.22 21.80 3.62
C SER A 229 -4.30 23.26 4.05
N LYS A 230 -3.84 24.17 3.18
CA LYS A 230 -4.04 25.61 3.34
C LYS A 230 -5.45 26.08 2.94
N ILE A 231 -6.27 25.16 2.47
CA ILE A 231 -7.63 25.37 1.94
C ILE A 231 -8.60 24.57 2.78
#